data_AF-A0A7V2NR62-F1
#
_entry.id   AF-A0A7V2NR62-F1
#
_cell.length_a   1.000
_cell.length_b   1.000
_cell.length_c   1.000
_cell.angle_alpha   90.00
_cell.angle_beta   90.00
_cell.angle_gamma   90.00
#
_symmetry.space_group_name_H-M   'P 1'
#
loop_
_entity.id
_entity.type
_entity.pdbx_description
1 polymer ?
#
loop_
_entity_poly.entity_id
_entity_poly.type
_entity_poly.pdbx_seq_one_letter_code
_entity_poly.pdbx_strand_id
1 'polypeptide(L)'
;MTGLREKKKSARKDRIFSAAVALFNKKGFSNTSMQDIAEKASLAVGTLYNYFPSKNDLLLDIMQEEMEITITGDDALFNVNLQNHDAKDIIKSLLKKIYSIPLLLNKESMKEVLMATFSSDKHMKKGVILDIGLMKAFQKLLERLQKNKMINPAINPYNATKIFYSIL
;
A
#
# COMPACT_ATOMS: atom_id res chain seq x y z
N MET A 1 -21.93 12.82 -10.53
CA MET A 1 -21.58 11.92 -11.66
C MET A 1 -20.20 12.29 -12.17
N THR A 2 -19.20 11.42 -12.03
CA THR A 2 -17.84 11.64 -12.55
C THR A 2 -17.87 11.66 -14.09
N GLY A 3 -17.43 12.75 -14.70
CA GLY A 3 -17.48 12.95 -16.15
C GLY A 3 -16.61 11.96 -16.93
N LEU A 4 -16.91 11.77 -18.23
CA LEU A 4 -16.20 10.86 -19.14
C LEU A 4 -14.67 11.05 -19.15
N ARG A 5 -14.22 12.29 -18.92
CA ARG A 5 -12.79 12.65 -18.82
C ARG A 5 -12.11 12.03 -17.59
N GLU A 6 -12.77 12.04 -16.44
CA GLU A 6 -12.23 11.46 -15.20
C GLU A 6 -12.17 9.93 -15.29
N LYS A 7 -13.19 9.29 -15.87
CA LYS A 7 -13.17 7.83 -16.11
C LYS A 7 -12.00 7.42 -17.02
N LYS A 8 -11.75 8.17 -18.10
CA LYS A 8 -10.60 7.91 -18.99
C LYS A 8 -9.25 8.14 -18.31
N LYS A 9 -9.16 9.13 -17.41
CA LYS A 9 -7.95 9.41 -16.63
C LYS A 9 -7.65 8.29 -15.63
N SER A 10 -8.66 7.81 -14.91
CA SER A 10 -8.56 6.67 -13.99
C SER A 10 -8.16 5.38 -14.73
N ALA A 11 -8.86 5.01 -15.81
CA ALA A 11 -8.50 3.81 -16.57
C ALA A 11 -7.06 3.84 -17.14
N ARG A 12 -6.53 5.04 -17.42
CA ARG A 12 -5.13 5.21 -17.83
C ARG A 12 -4.16 5.06 -16.66
N LYS A 13 -4.49 5.59 -15.48
CA LYS A 13 -3.74 5.39 -14.23
C LYS A 13 -3.60 3.89 -13.94
N ASP A 14 -4.69 3.13 -14.01
CA ASP A 14 -4.72 1.70 -13.70
C ASP A 14 -3.85 0.88 -14.66
N ARG A 15 -3.84 1.25 -15.95
CA ARG A 15 -2.95 0.66 -16.96
C ARG A 15 -1.48 0.93 -16.67
N ILE A 16 -1.14 2.17 -16.28
CA ILE A 16 0.23 2.54 -15.91
C ILE A 16 0.68 1.72 -14.69
N PHE A 17 -0.18 1.63 -13.67
CA PHE A 17 0.09 0.85 -12.46
C PHE A 17 0.34 -0.62 -12.78
N SER A 18 -0.58 -1.24 -13.52
CA SER A 18 -0.46 -2.65 -13.92
C SER A 18 0.84 -2.92 -14.70
N ALA A 19 1.23 -2.01 -15.60
CA ALA A 19 2.48 -2.12 -16.35
C ALA A 19 3.71 -2.01 -15.44
N ALA A 20 3.72 -1.02 -14.54
CA ALA A 20 4.82 -0.78 -13.61
C ALA A 20 5.00 -1.94 -12.63
N VAL A 21 3.94 -2.38 -11.96
CA VAL A 21 3.95 -3.53 -11.04
C VAL A 21 4.50 -4.78 -11.74
N ALA A 22 4.03 -5.08 -12.94
CA ALA A 22 4.48 -6.24 -13.70
C ALA A 22 5.98 -6.17 -14.07
N LEU A 23 6.51 -4.98 -14.36
CA LEU A 23 7.94 -4.80 -14.67
C LEU A 23 8.81 -4.83 -13.42
N PHE A 24 8.39 -4.16 -12.34
CA PHE A 24 9.07 -4.20 -11.05
C PHE A 24 9.19 -5.64 -10.54
N ASN A 25 8.14 -6.45 -10.68
CA ASN A 25 8.16 -7.86 -10.30
C ASN A 25 9.02 -8.73 -11.23
N LYS A 26 9.08 -8.40 -12.53
CA LYS A 26 9.81 -9.21 -13.51
C LYS A 26 11.32 -8.98 -13.50
N LYS A 27 11.77 -7.73 -13.38
CA LYS A 27 13.20 -7.37 -13.50
C LYS A 27 13.74 -6.47 -12.39
N GLY A 28 12.92 -6.12 -11.41
CA GLY A 28 13.29 -5.24 -10.30
C GLY A 28 13.01 -3.77 -10.58
N PHE A 29 12.86 -2.98 -9.50
CA PHE A 29 12.62 -1.55 -9.57
C PHE A 29 13.79 -0.81 -10.22
N SER A 30 15.02 -1.07 -9.79
CA SER A 30 16.21 -0.36 -10.26
C SER A 30 16.45 -0.57 -11.76
N ASN A 31 16.18 -1.78 -12.30
CA ASN A 31 16.34 -2.14 -13.72
C ASN A 31 15.15 -1.76 -14.61
N THR A 32 14.11 -1.13 -14.07
CA THR A 32 12.95 -0.66 -14.80
C THR A 32 13.03 0.85 -15.05
N SER A 33 12.90 1.27 -16.30
CA SER A 33 12.87 2.68 -16.70
C SER A 33 11.44 3.17 -16.93
N MET A 34 11.24 4.48 -16.97
CA MET A 34 9.96 5.08 -17.35
C MET A 34 9.60 4.74 -18.81
N GLN A 35 10.59 4.57 -19.67
CA GLN A 35 10.44 4.15 -21.06
C GLN A 35 9.83 2.74 -21.15
N ASP A 36 10.38 1.78 -20.40
CA ASP A 36 9.85 0.41 -20.35
C ASP A 36 8.37 0.39 -19.91
N ILE A 37 8.04 1.19 -18.90
CA ILE A 37 6.69 1.27 -18.35
C ILE A 37 5.74 1.88 -19.38
N ALA A 38 6.14 2.97 -20.05
CA ALA A 38 5.35 3.61 -21.07
C ALA A 38 5.09 2.68 -22.26
N GLU A 39 6.12 1.97 -22.73
CA GLU A 39 6.01 0.99 -23.81
C GLU A 39 5.03 -0.13 -23.44
N LYS A 40 5.20 -0.74 -22.25
CA LYS A 40 4.29 -1.78 -21.76
C LYS A 40 2.86 -1.29 -21.54
N ALA A 41 2.70 -0.04 -21.12
CA ALA A 41 1.39 0.59 -20.97
C ALA A 41 0.80 1.05 -22.32
N SER A 42 1.52 0.93 -23.43
CA SER A 42 1.18 1.46 -24.76
C SER A 42 0.88 2.95 -24.73
N LEU A 43 1.77 3.73 -24.10
CA LEU A 43 1.70 5.17 -23.98
C LEU A 43 2.99 5.81 -24.50
N ALA A 44 2.88 7.04 -25.00
CA ALA A 44 4.07 7.85 -25.21
C ALA A 44 4.73 8.17 -23.87
N VAL A 45 6.06 8.13 -23.80
CA VAL A 45 6.84 8.38 -22.57
C VAL A 45 6.51 9.75 -21.97
N GLY A 46 6.36 10.79 -22.78
CA GLY A 46 5.93 12.12 -22.31
C GLY A 46 4.53 12.13 -21.69
N THR A 47 3.61 11.27 -22.16
CA THR A 47 2.30 11.09 -21.52
C THR A 47 2.45 10.47 -20.14
N LEU A 48 3.35 9.50 -19.98
CA LEU A 48 3.62 8.92 -18.66
C LEU A 48 4.19 9.96 -17.69
N TYR A 49 5.15 10.78 -18.12
CA TYR A 49 5.73 11.84 -17.28
C TYR A 49 4.71 12.91 -16.86
N ASN A 50 3.68 13.17 -17.68
CA ASN A 50 2.58 14.06 -17.30
C ASN A 50 1.71 13.50 -16.16
N TYR A 51 1.66 12.18 -16.00
CA TYR A 51 0.96 11.53 -14.88
C TYR A 51 1.89 11.38 -13.68
N PHE A 52 3.13 10.92 -13.92
CA PHE A 52 4.10 10.61 -12.89
C PHE A 52 5.46 11.22 -13.25
N PRO A 53 5.85 12.34 -12.61
CA PRO A 53 7.10 13.04 -12.93
C PRO A 53 8.36 12.19 -12.76
N SER A 54 8.30 11.17 -11.90
CA SER A 54 9.41 10.26 -11.65
C SER A 54 8.94 8.83 -11.40
N LYS A 55 9.88 7.89 -11.47
CA LYS A 55 9.64 6.48 -11.09
C LYS A 55 9.32 6.35 -9.60
N ASN A 56 9.87 7.23 -8.75
CA ASN A 56 9.58 7.27 -7.31
C ASN A 56 8.17 7.79 -7.04
N ASP A 57 7.72 8.83 -7.78
CA ASP A 57 6.33 9.30 -7.70
C ASP A 57 5.35 8.17 -8.05
N LEU A 58 5.64 7.44 -9.13
CA LEU A 58 4.83 6.29 -9.56
C LEU A 58 4.82 5.18 -8.51
N LEU A 59 5.97 4.83 -7.94
CA LEU A 59 6.07 3.81 -6.88
C LEU A 59 5.24 4.18 -5.66
N LEU A 60 5.39 5.41 -5.17
CA LEU A 60 4.68 5.87 -3.98
C LEU A 60 3.18 6.00 -4.21
N ASP A 61 2.74 6.36 -5.42
CA ASP A 61 1.32 6.42 -5.76
C ASP A 61 0.70 5.02 -5.91
N ILE A 62 1.44 4.04 -6.45
CA ILE A 62 1.01 2.64 -6.44
C ILE A 62 0.86 2.17 -4.99
N MET A 63 1.85 2.46 -4.14
CA MET A 63 1.80 2.07 -2.73
C MET A 63 0.63 2.72 -1.99
N GLN A 64 0.34 3.98 -2.29
CA GLN A 64 -0.82 4.66 -1.72
C GLN A 64 -2.13 4.01 -2.15
N GLU A 65 -2.30 3.70 -3.42
CA GLU A 65 -3.54 3.07 -3.93
C GLU A 65 -3.76 1.68 -3.33
N GLU A 66 -2.73 0.83 -3.33
CA GLU A 66 -2.78 -0.52 -2.76
C GLU A 66 -3.09 -0.48 -1.25
N MET A 67 -2.52 0.49 -0.53
CA MET A 67 -2.82 0.70 0.89
C MET A 67 -4.22 1.30 1.10
N GLU A 68 -4.67 2.23 0.27
CA GLU A 68 -5.99 2.84 0.38
C GLU A 68 -7.08 1.78 0.15
N ILE A 69 -6.96 0.93 -0.87
CA ILE A 69 -7.83 -0.25 -1.07
C ILE A 69 -7.85 -1.14 0.18
N THR A 70 -6.71 -1.28 0.85
CA THR A 70 -6.55 -2.14 2.03
C THR A 70 -7.07 -1.50 3.34
N ILE A 71 -7.01 -0.17 3.46
CA ILE A 71 -7.31 0.60 4.67
C ILE A 71 -8.70 1.27 4.63
N THR A 72 -9.14 1.77 3.48
CA THR A 72 -10.44 2.49 3.34
C THR A 72 -11.50 1.66 2.62
N GLY A 73 -11.11 0.63 1.87
CA GLY A 73 -12.04 -0.35 1.33
C GLY A 73 -12.73 -1.12 2.46
N ASP A 74 -14.04 -1.32 2.33
CA ASP A 74 -14.91 -2.11 3.20
C ASP A 74 -14.47 -3.60 3.36
N ASP A 75 -13.22 -4.01 3.06
CA ASP A 75 -12.90 -5.43 2.83
C ASP A 75 -11.59 -5.99 3.43
N ALA A 76 -10.52 -5.24 3.69
CA ALA A 76 -9.23 -5.91 3.97
C ALA A 76 -8.79 -5.95 5.44
N LEU A 77 -8.58 -4.81 6.11
CA LEU A 77 -8.17 -4.74 7.53
C LEU A 77 -9.36 -4.62 8.49
N PHE A 78 -10.43 -3.96 8.05
CA PHE A 78 -11.57 -3.60 8.88
C PHE A 78 -12.72 -4.60 8.81
N ASN A 79 -12.82 -5.37 7.74
CA ASN A 79 -13.88 -6.35 7.52
C ASN A 79 -13.39 -7.79 7.65
N VAL A 80 -12.36 -8.01 8.49
CA VAL A 80 -12.03 -9.38 8.91
C VAL A 80 -13.25 -9.94 9.65
N ASN A 81 -13.78 -11.08 9.21
CA ASN A 81 -14.85 -11.75 9.91
C ASN A 81 -14.31 -12.27 11.25
N LEU A 82 -14.85 -11.74 12.35
CA LEU A 82 -14.45 -12.14 13.70
C LEU A 82 -15.19 -13.39 14.18
N GLN A 83 -16.24 -13.82 13.46
CA GLN A 83 -17.01 -14.98 13.85
C GLN A 83 -16.15 -16.24 13.70
N ASN A 84 -16.13 -17.06 14.74
CA ASN A 84 -15.48 -18.37 14.78
C ASN A 84 -13.94 -18.39 14.62
N HIS A 85 -13.26 -17.25 14.80
CA HIS A 85 -11.80 -17.17 14.77
C HIS A 85 -11.27 -16.66 16.11
N ASP A 86 -10.07 -17.10 16.52
CA ASP A 86 -9.35 -16.48 17.63
C ASP A 86 -8.57 -15.23 17.15
N ALA A 87 -8.05 -14.42 18.08
CA ALA A 87 -7.31 -13.21 17.73
C ALA A 87 -6.05 -13.51 16.90
N LYS A 88 -5.42 -14.66 17.13
CA LYS A 88 -4.18 -15.07 16.47
C LYS A 88 -4.43 -15.37 14.99
N ASP A 89 -5.53 -16.04 14.68
CA ASP A 89 -5.93 -16.36 13.31
C ASP A 89 -6.32 -15.12 12.52
N ILE A 90 -6.98 -14.15 13.18
CA ILE A 90 -7.24 -12.83 12.59
C ILE A 90 -5.92 -12.11 12.27
N ILE A 91 -4.99 -12.03 13.22
CA ILE A 91 -3.68 -11.40 13.01
C ILE A 91 -2.91 -12.12 11.90
N LYS A 92 -2.90 -13.46 11.87
CA LYS A 92 -2.28 -14.24 10.78
C LYS A 92 -2.92 -13.97 9.43
N SER A 93 -4.26 -13.89 9.36
CA SER A 93 -4.97 -13.62 8.11
C SER A 93 -4.62 -12.24 7.56
N LEU A 94 -4.45 -11.26 8.45
CA LEU A 94 -4.02 -9.91 8.12
C LEU A 94 -2.58 -9.87 7.64
N LEU A 95 -1.67 -10.55 8.35
CA LEU A 95 -0.28 -10.67 7.91
C LEU A 95 -0.22 -11.32 6.53
N LYS A 96 -0.99 -12.38 6.27
CA LYS A 96 -1.11 -12.99 4.93
C LYS A 96 -1.62 -12.01 3.87
N LYS A 97 -2.62 -11.17 4.18
CA LYS A 97 -3.13 -10.14 3.26
C LYS A 97 -2.05 -9.11 2.92
N ILE A 98 -1.35 -8.58 3.93
CA ILE A 98 -0.20 -7.67 3.74
C ILE A 98 0.87 -8.34 2.87
N TYR A 99 1.17 -9.61 3.14
CA TYR A 99 2.13 -10.39 2.38
C TYR A 99 1.68 -10.75 0.95
N SER A 100 0.39 -10.68 0.65
CA SER A 100 -0.14 -10.95 -0.69
C SER A 100 -0.17 -9.74 -1.62
N ILE A 101 0.15 -8.54 -1.13
CA ILE A 101 0.21 -7.34 -1.96
C ILE A 101 1.42 -7.46 -2.90
N PRO A 102 1.24 -7.41 -4.24
CA PRO A 102 2.27 -7.77 -5.23
C PRO A 102 3.61 -7.02 -5.13
N LEU A 103 3.67 -5.89 -4.43
CA LEU A 103 4.89 -5.10 -4.21
C LEU A 103 5.49 -5.21 -2.80
N LEU A 104 4.80 -5.78 -1.81
CA LEU A 104 5.19 -5.62 -0.40
C LEU A 104 6.24 -6.62 0.10
N LEU A 105 6.67 -7.63 -0.68
CA LEU A 105 7.29 -8.81 -0.07
C LEU A 105 8.59 -9.38 -0.60
N ASN A 106 9.27 -8.75 -1.55
CA ASN A 106 10.72 -8.99 -1.60
C ASN A 106 11.42 -7.87 -0.80
N LYS A 107 12.43 -8.23 0.00
CA LYS A 107 13.22 -7.25 0.79
C LYS A 107 13.74 -6.10 -0.08
N GLU A 108 13.94 -6.37 -1.37
CA GLU A 108 14.33 -5.37 -2.36
C GLU A 108 13.24 -4.31 -2.59
N SER A 109 11.95 -4.66 -2.63
CA SER A 109 10.85 -3.72 -2.87
C SER A 109 10.63 -2.79 -1.68
N MET A 110 10.69 -3.30 -0.45
CA MET A 110 10.58 -2.44 0.75
C MET A 110 11.77 -1.48 0.87
N LYS A 111 12.98 -1.92 0.53
CA LYS A 111 14.14 -1.04 0.42
C LYS A 111 13.89 0.07 -0.60
N GLU A 112 13.33 -0.25 -1.76
CA GLU A 112 13.10 0.73 -2.82
C GLU A 112 11.99 1.73 -2.44
N VAL A 113 10.94 1.28 -1.75
CA VAL A 113 9.93 2.18 -1.17
C VAL A 113 10.57 3.12 -0.15
N LEU A 114 11.40 2.59 0.77
CA LEU A 114 12.11 3.40 1.76
C LEU A 114 13.04 4.42 1.09
N MET A 115 13.82 4.00 0.10
CA MET A 115 14.69 4.89 -0.67
C MET A 115 13.89 5.96 -1.42
N ALA A 116 12.75 5.60 -2.02
CA ALA A 116 11.85 6.54 -2.67
C ALA A 116 11.29 7.55 -1.68
N THR A 117 10.86 7.12 -0.48
CA THR A 117 10.36 8.00 0.59
C THR A 117 11.37 9.09 0.93
N PHE A 118 12.66 8.76 1.05
CA PHE A 118 13.69 9.75 1.40
C PHE A 118 14.30 10.51 0.21
N SER A 119 13.79 10.30 -1.01
CA SER A 119 14.36 10.94 -2.20
C SER A 119 13.97 12.42 -2.37
N SER A 120 12.95 12.92 -1.66
CA SER A 120 12.62 14.35 -1.57
C SER A 120 11.67 14.63 -0.40
N ASP A 121 11.55 15.90 0.01
CA ASP A 121 10.57 16.33 1.04
C ASP A 121 9.12 15.96 0.67
N LYS A 122 8.78 16.05 -0.61
CA LYS A 122 7.46 15.66 -1.13
C LYS A 122 7.22 14.16 -0.93
N HIS A 123 8.22 13.34 -1.25
CA HIS A 123 8.15 11.90 -1.09
C HIS A 123 8.13 11.47 0.38
N MET A 124 8.86 12.18 1.23
CA MET A 124 8.88 11.92 2.67
C MET A 124 7.50 12.16 3.26
N LYS A 125 6.85 13.28 2.89
CA LYS A 125 5.47 13.56 3.29
C LYS A 125 4.50 12.44 2.88
N LYS A 126 4.62 11.93 1.64
CA LYS A 126 3.80 10.79 1.19
C LYS A 126 4.08 9.53 2.01
N GLY A 127 5.35 9.17 2.22
CA GLY A 127 5.71 8.00 3.04
C GLY A 127 5.19 8.09 4.47
N VAL A 128 5.31 9.25 5.11
CA VAL A 128 4.77 9.49 6.47
C VAL A 128 3.25 9.36 6.50
N ILE A 129 2.53 9.82 5.46
CA ILE A 129 1.07 9.65 5.39
C ILE A 129 0.70 8.17 5.30
N LEU A 130 1.43 7.38 4.50
CA LEU A 130 1.22 5.93 4.38
C LEU A 130 1.47 5.22 5.72
N ASP A 131 2.57 5.58 6.37
CA ASP A 131 2.95 5.06 7.68
C ASP A 131 1.88 5.32 8.75
N ILE A 132 1.44 6.58 8.87
CA ILE A 132 0.35 6.97 9.78
C ILE A 132 -0.95 6.23 9.44
N GLY A 133 -1.23 6.03 8.16
CA GLY A 133 -2.39 5.27 7.69
C GLY A 133 -2.38 3.84 8.19
N LEU A 134 -1.25 3.14 8.04
CA LEU A 134 -1.07 1.77 8.49
C LEU A 134 -1.17 1.65 10.02
N MET A 135 -0.53 2.57 10.75
CA MET A 135 -0.63 2.62 12.22
C MET A 135 -2.08 2.78 12.69
N LYS A 136 -2.83 3.72 12.10
CA LYS A 136 -4.25 3.92 12.42
C LYS A 136 -5.09 2.69 12.10
N ALA A 137 -4.79 2.00 11.00
CA ALA A 137 -5.51 0.80 10.61
C ALA A 137 -5.30 -0.35 11.61
N PHE A 138 -4.05 -0.59 11.99
CA PHE A 138 -3.71 -1.61 12.97
C PHE A 138 -4.27 -1.30 14.36
N GLN A 139 -4.22 -0.04 14.79
CA GLN A 139 -4.81 0.37 16.07
C GLN A 139 -6.31 0.07 16.14
N LYS A 140 -7.05 0.48 15.10
CA LYS A 140 -8.50 0.22 15.07
C LYS A 140 -8.84 -1.27 15.03
N LEU A 141 -7.99 -2.11 14.42
CA LEU A 141 -8.15 -3.56 14.52
C LEU A 141 -8.01 -4.03 15.98
N LEU A 142 -6.96 -3.59 16.68
CA LEU A 142 -6.76 -3.95 18.09
C LEU A 142 -7.94 -3.49 18.95
N GLU A 143 -8.46 -2.28 18.72
CA GLU A 143 -9.69 -1.79 19.37
C GLU A 143 -10.88 -2.71 19.09
N ARG A 144 -11.05 -3.17 17.85
CA ARG A 144 -12.12 -4.10 17.46
C ARG A 144 -11.96 -5.47 18.12
N LEU A 145 -10.75 -6.03 18.16
CA LEU A 145 -10.45 -7.29 18.84
C LEU A 145 -10.73 -7.18 20.35
N GLN A 146 -10.37 -6.06 20.96
CA GLN A 146 -10.63 -5.81 22.37
C GLN A 146 -12.12 -5.68 22.68
N LYS A 147 -12.86 -4.92 21.86
CA LYS A 147 -14.33 -4.79 21.97
C LYS A 147 -15.05 -6.14 21.91
N ASN A 148 -14.51 -7.08 21.11
CA ASN A 148 -15.03 -8.45 20.99
C ASN A 148 -14.42 -9.42 22.03
N LYS A 149 -13.72 -8.91 23.05
CA LYS A 149 -13.11 -9.68 24.15
C LYS A 149 -12.09 -10.74 23.67
N MET A 150 -11.48 -10.52 22.51
CA MET A 150 -10.51 -11.46 21.92
C MET A 150 -9.07 -11.19 22.37
N ILE A 151 -8.81 -10.00 22.91
CA ILE A 151 -7.54 -9.62 23.54
C ILE A 151 -7.80 -9.00 24.91
N ASN A 152 -6.80 -9.04 25.79
CA ASN A 152 -6.91 -8.58 27.17
C ASN A 152 -7.35 -7.08 27.23
N PRO A 153 -8.41 -6.74 28.00
CA PRO A 153 -8.89 -5.35 28.11
C PRO A 153 -7.88 -4.38 28.74
N ALA A 154 -6.86 -4.88 29.45
CA ALA A 154 -5.77 -4.05 29.98
C ALA A 154 -4.77 -3.58 28.89
N ILE A 155 -4.78 -4.20 27.71
CA ILE A 155 -3.91 -3.79 26.60
C ILE A 155 -4.42 -2.46 26.05
N ASN A 156 -3.60 -1.42 26.05
CA ASN A 156 -3.92 -0.18 25.35
C ASN A 156 -3.64 -0.34 23.84
N PRO A 157 -4.64 -0.26 22.94
CA PRO A 157 -4.46 -0.51 21.50
C PRO A 157 -3.45 0.41 20.82
N TYR A 158 -3.37 1.68 21.25
CA TYR A 158 -2.40 2.65 20.73
C TYR A 158 -0.96 2.26 21.10
N ASN A 159 -0.72 1.93 22.37
CA ASN A 159 0.61 1.51 22.82
C ASN A 159 1.04 0.19 22.18
N ALA A 160 0.12 -0.78 22.09
CA ALA A 160 0.38 -2.06 21.43
C ALA A 160 0.72 -1.87 19.95
N THR A 161 0.04 -0.96 19.25
CA THR A 161 0.37 -0.59 17.86
C THR A 161 1.80 -0.09 17.73
N LYS A 162 2.21 0.85 18.58
CA LYS A 162 3.60 1.36 18.57
C LYS A 162 4.64 0.28 18.80
N ILE A 163 4.38 -0.64 19.74
CA ILE A 163 5.30 -1.75 20.03
C ILE A 163 5.41 -2.66 18.82
N PHE A 164 4.29 -3.07 18.23
CA PHE A 164 4.29 -3.89 17.02
C PHE A 164 5.08 -3.25 15.88
N TYR A 165 4.88 -1.94 15.67
CA TYR A 165 5.54 -1.20 14.62
C TYR A 165 7.04 -0.96 14.89
N SER A 166 7.49 -1.09 16.14
CA SER A 166 8.91 -0.99 16.51
C SER A 166 9.70 -2.28 16.30
N ILE A 167 8.99 -3.41 16.11
CA ILE A 167 9.58 -4.76 15.95
C ILE A 167 9.66 -5.17 14.47
N LEU A 168 8.81 -4.60 13.62
CA LEU A 168 8.83 -4.75 12.17
C LEU A 168 9.94 -3.91 11.54
#